data_AF-A0A564Y8W9-F1
#
_entry.id   AF-A0A564Y8W9-F1
#
_cell.length_a   1.000
_cell.length_b   1.000
_cell.length_c   1.000
_cell.angle_alpha   90.00
_cell.angle_beta   90.00
_cell.angle_gamma   90.00
#
_symmetry.space_group_name_H-M   'P 1'
#
loop_
_entity.id
_entity.type
_entity.pdbx_description
1 polymer ?
#
loop_
_entity_poly.entity_id
_entity_poly.type
_entity_poly.pdbx_seq_one_letter_code
_entity_poly.pdbx_strand_id
1 'polypeptide(L)'
;MPPRPTINSTDQKMKSVKNFHRGINLGTKKHMFTPSSASRPIVRYPHLTELNQQSRFITEEEAQNRNRWYRVNLSGPLKNFPSNLCHMTHITTLVIKNNNLERLPPELGNLKNLVNLDASYNRLRYLPETIGNLTDLKAIILNDNYLNDLPIEIGCCFNIRYMNLNSNPLSQTTMALYGDGSEAAIRAMLRQYLDIYARHINSTPPTRKWRSLCNPSKNGFRFKVMSYNVLSANYATMNQFPYCPSWAIDWEYRRRGILEELRRYSPHVICLQEIDTDQFETIFQPELAKNNYEGIFVVKTRAHTKDAVAARKVDGCAIFWDSTKFNKIATFKHEFGYSCSHLGINPSSLLIERVMIRDNVAIDVVLEVKNSGAANGKRFCVATGHIHWDPECSDVKLTQTILWTSELWQHLEKLCGSAAAAARMPVILCGDFNSLPQSGVVEFLSNGSIPINHAEFLDNGFKFNFQEWNILDKSTFENNTVHHHFNLDRAYKTSTDGMEYTNMTYDFKGMIDYVFFSRNAFRLLSSLDQIPDSWFASERVVGCPHIHIPSDHFSLLVELDLLANPNFGSGGGGRGLAISDPPDNTSGNIGEDSTSGNPTSSGGGGQNSSSPATNSPKPKGSAGNRQKQGKR
;
A
#
# COMPACT_ATOMS: atom_id res chain seq x y z
N MET A 1 20.37 -37.70 -47.92
CA MET A 1 20.78 -37.27 -49.28
C MET A 1 19.80 -36.22 -49.79
N PRO A 2 20.20 -35.32 -50.71
CA PRO A 2 19.48 -34.08 -51.02
C PRO A 2 18.49 -34.25 -52.20
N PRO A 3 17.86 -33.17 -52.71
CA PRO A 3 18.55 -32.40 -53.77
C PRO A 3 18.46 -30.85 -53.68
N ARG A 4 19.60 -30.21 -54.01
CA ARG A 4 19.72 -29.00 -54.86
C ARG A 4 20.19 -29.49 -56.26
N PRO A 5 19.94 -28.82 -57.40
CA PRO A 5 20.51 -27.50 -57.79
C PRO A 5 19.41 -26.54 -58.34
N THR A 6 19.60 -25.49 -59.15
CA THR A 6 20.73 -24.87 -59.90
C THR A 6 20.46 -23.34 -59.94
N ILE A 7 21.36 -22.46 -59.52
CA ILE A 7 22.33 -21.69 -60.35
C ILE A 7 21.89 -21.43 -61.80
N ASN A 8 21.79 -20.15 -62.16
CA ASN A 8 22.08 -19.65 -63.49
C ASN A 8 22.83 -18.31 -63.39
N SER A 9 23.84 -18.12 -64.25
CA SER A 9 24.78 -16.99 -64.22
C SER A 9 24.78 -16.26 -65.56
N THR A 10 24.95 -14.94 -65.56
CA THR A 10 25.61 -14.24 -66.69
C THR A 10 26.15 -12.87 -66.28
N ASP A 11 27.44 -12.66 -66.53
CA ASP A 11 28.13 -11.36 -66.48
C ASP A 11 27.77 -10.45 -67.67
N GLN A 12 27.91 -9.12 -67.52
CA GLN A 12 29.05 -8.39 -68.11
C GLN A 12 29.00 -6.84 -68.02
N LYS A 13 30.21 -6.26 -67.93
CA LYS A 13 30.66 -4.88 -68.29
C LYS A 13 30.26 -3.74 -67.32
N MET A 14 31.13 -3.02 -66.59
CA MET A 14 32.56 -2.57 -66.70
C MET A 14 32.72 -1.12 -67.21
N LYS A 15 33.69 -0.37 -66.59
CA LYS A 15 34.14 1.04 -66.75
C LYS A 15 33.61 1.99 -65.63
N SER A 16 34.38 2.92 -65.05
CA SER A 16 35.81 3.28 -65.23
C SER A 16 36.44 4.01 -64.02
N VAL A 17 37.59 3.49 -63.55
CA VAL A 17 38.87 4.15 -63.17
C VAL A 17 38.92 5.65 -62.79
N LYS A 18 39.51 5.94 -61.61
CA LYS A 18 40.70 6.83 -61.36
C LYS A 18 41.16 6.63 -59.89
N ASN A 19 42.35 6.03 -59.67
CA ASN A 19 43.64 6.68 -59.41
C ASN A 19 43.69 7.51 -58.11
N PHE A 20 44.69 7.49 -57.23
CA PHE A 20 45.94 6.74 -56.98
C PHE A 20 46.63 7.58 -55.89
N HIS A 21 47.30 7.01 -54.88
CA HIS A 21 48.63 7.46 -54.42
C HIS A 21 49.22 6.46 -53.42
N ARG A 22 50.54 6.24 -53.50
CA ARG A 22 51.31 5.25 -52.73
C ARG A 22 52.04 5.90 -51.55
N GLY A 23 52.32 5.09 -50.53
CA GLY A 23 53.37 5.35 -49.55
C GLY A 23 53.82 4.04 -48.89
N ILE A 24 54.92 3.45 -49.37
CA ILE A 24 55.57 2.28 -48.76
C ILE A 24 56.93 2.76 -48.25
N ASN A 25 57.34 2.30 -47.06
CA ASN A 25 58.78 2.14 -46.78
C ASN A 25 59.02 1.00 -45.77
N LEU A 26 60.06 0.21 -46.02
CA LEU A 26 60.53 -0.93 -45.21
C LEU A 26 62.03 -0.75 -44.96
N GLY A 27 62.49 -0.93 -43.71
CA GLY A 27 63.90 -0.67 -43.34
C GLY A 27 64.38 -1.39 -42.07
N THR A 28 64.88 -2.61 -42.25
CA THR A 28 66.01 -3.29 -41.55
C THR A 28 66.39 -3.03 -40.06
N LYS A 29 66.54 -4.16 -39.34
CA LYS A 29 67.31 -4.51 -38.10
C LYS A 29 68.56 -3.62 -37.77
N LYS A 30 69.09 -3.48 -36.53
CA LYS A 30 69.25 -4.43 -35.39
C LYS A 30 69.73 -3.73 -34.06
N HIS A 31 69.39 -4.29 -32.88
CA HIS A 31 69.98 -4.16 -31.49
C HIS A 31 70.37 -2.81 -30.83
N MET A 32 69.75 -2.44 -29.69
CA MET A 32 70.26 -2.62 -28.30
C MET A 32 69.29 -2.06 -27.22
N PHE A 33 69.52 -2.38 -25.94
CA PHE A 33 68.63 -2.10 -24.79
C PHE A 33 68.67 -0.66 -24.25
N THR A 34 67.53 -0.13 -23.78
CA THR A 34 67.33 0.64 -22.52
C THR A 34 65.82 0.94 -22.29
N PRO A 35 65.36 1.29 -21.07
CA PRO A 35 63.95 1.14 -20.68
C PRO A 35 63.08 2.37 -20.99
N SER A 36 61.81 2.16 -21.32
CA SER A 36 60.81 3.24 -21.42
C SER A 36 59.51 2.92 -20.69
N SER A 37 59.01 3.92 -19.98
CA SER A 37 57.70 3.96 -19.35
C SER A 37 56.59 3.91 -20.40
N ALA A 38 55.86 2.79 -20.48
CA ALA A 38 54.64 2.69 -21.27
C ALA A 38 53.41 2.83 -20.38
N SER A 39 52.86 4.06 -20.31
CA SER A 39 51.52 4.30 -19.80
C SER A 39 50.51 3.46 -20.59
N ARG A 40 49.80 2.54 -19.92
CA ARG A 40 48.72 1.77 -20.55
C ARG A 40 47.63 2.74 -21.05
N PRO A 41 47.00 2.48 -22.21
CA PRO A 41 45.93 3.33 -22.71
C PRO A 41 44.75 3.31 -21.73
N ILE A 42 44.25 4.49 -21.39
CA ILE A 42 43.01 4.64 -20.62
C ILE A 42 41.86 4.14 -21.50
N VAL A 43 41.34 2.95 -21.20
CA VAL A 43 40.12 2.44 -21.80
C VAL A 43 38.97 3.32 -21.31
N ARG A 44 38.49 4.23 -22.16
CA ARG A 44 37.29 5.02 -21.89
C ARG A 44 36.06 4.13 -22.11
N TYR A 45 35.52 3.58 -21.02
CA TYR A 45 34.23 2.89 -21.05
C TYR A 45 33.10 3.92 -21.30
N PRO A 46 32.30 3.79 -22.37
CA PRO A 46 31.28 4.79 -22.71
C PRO A 46 30.18 4.92 -21.65
N HIS A 47 29.81 3.81 -20.99
CA HIS A 47 28.71 3.72 -20.02
C HIS A 47 28.92 4.50 -18.71
N LEU A 48 30.16 4.87 -18.36
CA LEU A 48 30.40 5.73 -17.18
C LEU A 48 29.84 7.16 -17.37
N THR A 49 29.68 7.61 -18.62
CA THR A 49 29.05 8.90 -18.94
C THR A 49 27.54 8.82 -18.74
N GLU A 50 26.92 7.68 -19.10
CA GLU A 50 25.49 7.42 -18.91
C GLU A 50 25.12 7.29 -17.43
N LEU A 51 25.96 6.66 -16.61
CA LEU A 51 25.77 6.60 -15.14
C LEU A 51 25.83 7.98 -14.46
N ASN A 52 26.58 8.94 -15.02
CA ASN A 52 26.54 10.34 -14.56
C ASN A 52 25.29 11.09 -15.06
N GLN A 53 24.67 10.65 -16.17
CA GLN A 53 23.43 11.18 -16.71
C GLN A 53 22.17 10.53 -16.11
N GLN A 54 22.28 9.32 -15.54
CA GLN A 54 21.28 8.72 -14.63
C GLN A 54 21.28 9.41 -13.25
N SER A 55 21.51 10.72 -13.24
CA SER A 55 21.03 11.58 -12.18
C SER A 55 19.51 11.42 -12.07
N ARG A 56 19.02 10.99 -10.91
CA ARG A 56 17.66 11.34 -10.47
C ARG A 56 17.46 12.83 -10.77
N PHE A 57 16.38 13.16 -11.48
CA PHE A 57 16.01 14.55 -11.70
C PHE A 57 15.88 15.22 -10.34
N ILE A 58 16.65 16.29 -10.16
CA ILE A 58 16.68 17.07 -8.93
C ILE A 58 15.29 17.69 -8.78
N THR A 59 14.62 17.44 -7.65
CA THR A 59 13.28 18.00 -7.43
C THR A 59 13.35 19.52 -7.32
N GLU A 60 12.24 20.24 -7.51
CA GLU A 60 12.25 21.71 -7.38
C GLU A 60 12.74 22.17 -6.00
N GLU A 61 12.41 21.44 -4.94
CA GLU A 61 12.92 21.67 -3.58
C GLU A 61 14.44 21.43 -3.47
N GLU A 62 14.95 20.34 -4.05
CA GLU A 62 16.39 20.05 -4.09
C GLU A 62 17.17 21.10 -4.92
N ALA A 63 16.56 21.63 -5.99
CA ALA A 63 17.14 22.67 -6.85
C ALA A 63 17.17 24.06 -6.18
N GLN A 64 16.20 24.35 -5.32
CA GLN A 64 16.17 25.54 -4.46
C GLN A 64 17.25 25.47 -3.37
N ASN A 65 17.59 24.27 -2.87
CA ASN A 65 18.46 24.07 -1.70
C ASN A 65 19.95 23.82 -2.05
N ARG A 66 20.56 24.79 -2.75
CA ARG A 66 21.94 24.71 -3.30
C ARG A 66 23.08 24.39 -2.32
N ASN A 67 22.83 24.42 -1.01
CA ASN A 67 23.82 24.14 0.03
C ASN A 67 23.93 22.65 0.43
N ARG A 68 23.06 21.77 -0.09
CA ARG A 68 23.10 20.32 0.18
C ARG A 68 24.00 19.57 -0.81
N TRP A 69 24.80 18.63 -0.33
CA TRP A 69 25.74 17.86 -1.15
C TRP A 69 25.12 16.54 -1.61
N TYR A 70 24.39 16.57 -2.71
CA TYR A 70 23.79 15.37 -3.30
C TYR A 70 24.84 14.44 -3.97
N ARG A 71 25.94 15.01 -4.44
CA ARG A 71 27.08 14.29 -5.04
C ARG A 71 28.36 14.59 -4.26
N VAL A 72 29.03 13.56 -3.78
CA VAL A 72 30.31 13.67 -3.06
C VAL A 72 31.37 12.85 -3.78
N ASN A 73 32.50 13.49 -4.09
CA ASN A 73 33.66 12.84 -4.71
C ASN A 73 34.89 13.05 -3.81
N LEU A 74 35.40 11.97 -3.23
CA LEU A 74 36.60 11.95 -2.41
C LEU A 74 37.71 11.23 -3.16
N SER A 75 38.70 12.00 -3.64
CA SER A 75 39.87 11.47 -4.32
C SER A 75 41.16 11.91 -3.62
N GLY A 76 42.11 10.99 -3.52
CA GLY A 76 43.37 11.17 -2.81
C GLY A 76 43.91 9.82 -2.33
N PRO A 77 45.04 9.77 -1.59
CA PRO A 77 45.54 8.52 -1.04
C PRO A 77 44.82 8.11 0.26
N LEU A 78 43.50 8.31 0.39
CA LEU A 78 42.77 8.12 1.65
C LEU A 78 42.89 6.67 2.15
N LYS A 79 43.34 6.51 3.40
CA LYS A 79 43.40 5.19 4.08
C LYS A 79 42.16 4.88 4.91
N ASN A 80 41.45 5.91 5.36
CA ASN A 80 40.26 5.81 6.19
C ASN A 80 39.11 6.58 5.53
N PHE A 81 37.90 6.03 5.60
CA PHE A 81 36.68 6.70 5.19
C PHE A 81 36.26 7.74 6.25
N PRO A 82 35.78 8.94 5.87
CA PRO A 82 35.30 9.94 6.83
C PRO A 82 33.88 9.60 7.32
N SER A 83 33.74 8.81 8.39
CA SER A 83 32.43 8.33 8.89
C SER A 83 31.40 9.43 9.19
N ASN A 84 31.82 10.68 9.44
CA ASN A 84 30.89 11.80 9.58
C ASN A 84 30.01 12.02 8.34
N LEU A 85 30.51 11.66 7.15
CA LEU A 85 29.77 11.72 5.88
C LEU A 85 28.49 10.85 5.92
N CYS A 86 28.49 9.76 6.68
CA CYS A 86 27.36 8.84 6.82
C CYS A 86 26.11 9.46 7.46
N HIS A 87 26.25 10.61 8.14
CA HIS A 87 25.10 11.36 8.67
C HIS A 87 24.43 12.27 7.63
N MET A 88 25.06 12.46 6.46
CA MET A 88 24.51 13.27 5.36
C MET A 88 23.57 12.42 4.49
N THR A 89 22.44 12.03 5.06
CA THR A 89 21.47 11.09 4.44
C THR A 89 20.89 11.55 3.09
N HIS A 90 21.09 12.81 2.70
CA HIS A 90 20.69 13.39 1.42
C HIS A 90 21.68 13.11 0.26
N ILE A 91 22.81 12.44 0.51
CA ILE A 91 23.75 12.04 -0.55
C ILE A 91 23.09 10.97 -1.43
N THR A 92 23.01 11.23 -2.74
CA THR A 92 22.48 10.29 -3.74
C THR A 92 23.58 9.70 -4.64
N THR A 93 24.77 10.28 -4.66
CA THR A 93 25.93 9.74 -5.39
C THR A 93 27.21 9.92 -4.58
N LEU A 94 27.94 8.82 -4.34
CA LEU A 94 29.19 8.79 -3.60
C LEU A 94 30.29 8.15 -4.45
N VAL A 95 31.33 8.93 -4.75
CA VAL A 95 32.51 8.51 -5.50
C VAL A 95 33.70 8.55 -4.55
N ILE A 96 34.31 7.40 -4.29
CA ILE A 96 35.47 7.20 -3.41
C ILE A 96 36.56 6.35 -4.11
N LYS A 97 36.60 6.40 -5.44
CA LYS A 97 37.57 5.64 -6.24
C LYS A 97 39.00 6.15 -6.18
N ASN A 98 39.95 5.29 -6.53
CA ASN A 98 41.39 5.58 -6.53
C ASN A 98 41.91 6.06 -5.16
N ASN A 99 41.46 5.40 -4.09
CA ASN A 99 41.95 5.63 -2.72
C ASN A 99 42.69 4.36 -2.21
N ASN A 100 43.09 4.36 -0.94
CA ASN A 100 43.73 3.21 -0.27
C ASN A 100 42.79 2.61 0.81
N LEU A 101 41.47 2.65 0.59
CA LEU A 101 40.50 2.15 1.57
C LEU A 101 40.55 0.62 1.64
N GLU A 102 40.85 0.07 2.82
CA GLU A 102 40.83 -1.39 3.07
C GLU A 102 39.45 -1.92 3.49
N ARG A 103 38.57 -1.02 3.94
CA ARG A 103 37.19 -1.30 4.39
C ARG A 103 36.30 -0.08 4.21
N LEU A 104 34.99 -0.31 4.08
CA LEU A 104 33.96 0.71 4.24
C LEU A 104 33.35 0.59 5.65
N PRO A 105 32.96 1.71 6.29
CA PRO A 105 32.39 1.68 7.64
C PRO A 105 30.94 1.17 7.63
N PRO A 106 30.47 0.47 8.69
CA PRO A 106 29.07 0.05 8.79
C PRO A 106 28.07 1.21 8.69
N GLU A 107 28.47 2.40 9.15
CA GLU A 107 27.66 3.61 9.06
C GLU A 107 27.33 4.02 7.60
N LEU A 108 28.02 3.49 6.58
CA LEU A 108 27.67 3.71 5.17
C LEU A 108 26.19 3.39 4.87
N GLY A 109 25.63 2.36 5.53
CA GLY A 109 24.22 1.98 5.43
C GLY A 109 23.22 3.00 5.98
N ASN A 110 23.68 4.13 6.55
CA ASN A 110 22.82 5.26 6.94
C ASN A 110 22.49 6.16 5.74
N LEU A 111 23.23 6.09 4.63
CA LEU A 111 22.97 6.85 3.40
C LEU A 111 21.80 6.26 2.60
N LYS A 112 20.62 6.15 3.21
CA LYS A 112 19.46 5.42 2.64
C LYS A 112 19.08 5.86 1.22
N ASN A 113 19.23 7.14 0.88
CA ASN A 113 18.94 7.69 -0.45
C ASN A 113 20.08 7.50 -1.48
N LEU A 114 21.12 6.69 -1.19
CA LEU A 114 22.27 6.52 -2.07
C LEU A 114 21.90 5.68 -3.30
N VAL A 115 21.87 6.32 -4.47
CA VAL A 115 21.55 5.70 -5.76
C VAL A 115 22.80 5.15 -6.46
N ASN A 116 23.94 5.82 -6.31
CA ASN A 116 25.18 5.48 -7.02
C ASN A 116 26.38 5.44 -6.05
N LEU A 117 27.12 4.32 -6.04
CA LEU A 117 28.35 4.15 -5.27
C LEU A 117 29.51 3.70 -6.20
N ASP A 118 30.56 4.52 -6.31
CA ASP A 118 31.81 4.15 -7.00
C ASP A 118 32.96 4.06 -6.01
N ALA A 119 33.35 2.84 -5.64
CA ALA A 119 34.50 2.53 -4.79
C ALA A 119 35.57 1.70 -5.51
N SER A 120 35.63 1.80 -6.84
CA SER A 120 36.64 1.14 -7.69
C SER A 120 38.07 1.59 -7.34
N TYR A 121 39.07 0.77 -7.67
CA TYR A 121 40.50 1.08 -7.44
C TYR A 121 40.78 1.42 -5.96
N ASN A 122 40.49 0.47 -5.08
CA ASN A 122 40.72 0.55 -3.65
C ASN A 122 41.40 -0.75 -3.15
N ARG A 123 41.33 -1.03 -1.85
CA ARG A 123 41.89 -2.25 -1.24
C ARG A 123 40.84 -3.01 -0.43
N LEU A 124 39.55 -2.84 -0.76
CA LEU A 124 38.43 -3.39 0.00
C LEU A 124 38.51 -4.92 0.00
N ARG A 125 38.51 -5.53 1.19
CA ARG A 125 38.50 -7.00 1.35
C ARG A 125 37.11 -7.59 1.55
N TYR A 126 36.17 -6.77 2.02
CA TYR A 126 34.77 -7.10 2.25
C TYR A 126 33.94 -5.81 2.19
N LEU A 127 32.63 -5.95 1.97
CA LEU A 127 31.63 -4.90 2.20
C LEU A 127 31.00 -5.12 3.59
N PRO A 128 30.57 -4.07 4.31
CA PRO A 128 29.81 -4.23 5.54
C PRO A 128 28.41 -4.79 5.24
N GLU A 129 27.87 -5.62 6.12
CA GLU A 129 26.48 -6.16 6.06
C GLU A 129 25.43 -5.05 5.89
N THR A 130 25.67 -3.88 6.49
CA THR A 130 24.80 -2.71 6.35
C THR A 130 24.70 -2.14 4.93
N ILE A 131 25.45 -2.66 3.95
CA ILE A 131 25.24 -2.36 2.53
C ILE A 131 23.79 -2.66 2.11
N GLY A 132 23.16 -3.69 2.68
CA GLY A 132 21.76 -4.06 2.40
C GLY A 132 20.73 -3.00 2.82
N ASN A 133 21.12 -1.99 3.60
CA ASN A 133 20.26 -0.86 3.93
C ASN A 133 20.10 0.14 2.77
N LEU A 134 20.93 0.05 1.74
CA LEU A 134 20.94 0.93 0.58
C LEU A 134 19.97 0.40 -0.48
N THR A 135 18.68 0.34 -0.14
CA THR A 135 17.64 -0.25 -1.01
C THR A 135 17.39 0.57 -2.28
N ASP A 136 17.70 1.86 -2.27
CA ASP A 136 17.65 2.76 -3.44
C ASP A 136 18.84 2.61 -4.41
N LEU A 137 19.85 1.79 -4.08
CA LEU A 137 21.09 1.70 -4.84
C LEU A 137 20.83 1.08 -6.23
N LYS A 138 21.12 1.83 -7.30
CA LYS A 138 20.95 1.42 -8.71
C LYS A 138 22.28 1.06 -9.36
N ALA A 139 23.38 1.66 -8.92
CA ALA A 139 24.72 1.38 -9.44
C ALA A 139 25.76 1.21 -8.34
N ILE A 140 26.54 0.13 -8.39
CA ILE A 140 27.66 -0.12 -7.48
C ILE A 140 28.92 -0.58 -8.24
N ILE A 141 29.99 0.19 -8.14
CA ILE A 141 31.25 -0.01 -8.87
C ILE A 141 32.34 -0.38 -7.87
N LEU A 142 32.85 -1.61 -7.96
CA LEU A 142 33.77 -2.22 -7.00
C LEU A 142 35.01 -2.84 -7.66
N ASN A 143 35.21 -2.62 -8.97
CA ASN A 143 36.32 -3.23 -9.69
C ASN A 143 37.69 -2.80 -9.16
N ASP A 144 38.69 -3.67 -9.34
CA ASP A 144 40.07 -3.48 -8.89
C ASP A 144 40.13 -3.25 -7.36
N ASN A 145 39.73 -4.29 -6.61
CA ASN A 145 39.73 -4.40 -5.15
C ASN A 145 40.18 -5.82 -4.73
N TYR A 146 40.03 -6.19 -3.46
CA TYR A 146 40.40 -7.51 -2.91
C TYR A 146 39.20 -8.27 -2.31
N LEU A 147 37.99 -8.06 -2.86
CA LEU A 147 36.78 -8.75 -2.40
C LEU A 147 36.87 -10.24 -2.73
N ASN A 148 36.77 -11.10 -1.71
CA ASN A 148 36.70 -12.55 -1.89
C ASN A 148 35.25 -13.06 -2.05
N ASP A 149 34.28 -12.31 -1.51
CA ASP A 149 32.84 -12.58 -1.66
C ASP A 149 32.04 -11.29 -1.40
N LEU A 150 30.72 -11.36 -1.56
CA LEU A 150 29.76 -10.33 -1.17
C LEU A 150 28.99 -10.77 0.10
N PRO A 151 28.63 -9.83 1.01
CA PRO A 151 27.75 -10.13 2.14
C PRO A 151 26.34 -10.49 1.64
N ILE A 152 25.63 -11.38 2.34
CA ILE A 152 24.32 -11.88 1.88
C ILE A 152 23.24 -10.78 1.83
N GLU A 153 23.42 -9.75 2.65
CA GLU A 153 22.63 -8.53 2.70
C GLU A 153 22.64 -7.74 1.38
N ILE A 154 23.59 -8.00 0.47
CA ILE A 154 23.57 -7.38 -0.87
C ILE A 154 22.28 -7.71 -1.64
N GLY A 155 21.62 -8.84 -1.33
CA GLY A 155 20.32 -9.19 -1.88
C GLY A 155 19.20 -8.19 -1.57
N CYS A 156 19.33 -7.42 -0.48
CA CYS A 156 18.40 -6.34 -0.14
C CYS A 156 18.56 -5.10 -1.05
N CYS A 157 19.62 -5.01 -1.85
CA CYS A 157 19.81 -3.95 -2.85
C CYS A 157 19.16 -4.33 -4.20
N PHE A 158 17.90 -4.76 -4.17
CA PHE A 158 17.14 -5.28 -5.32
C PHE A 158 16.92 -4.27 -6.47
N ASN A 159 17.17 -2.98 -6.23
CA ASN A 159 17.14 -1.93 -7.24
C ASN A 159 18.42 -1.81 -8.07
N ILE A 160 19.49 -2.53 -7.75
CA ILE A 160 20.72 -2.48 -8.55
C ILE A 160 20.41 -2.94 -9.99
N ARG A 161 20.90 -2.15 -10.95
CA ARG A 161 20.86 -2.41 -12.40
C ARG A 161 22.26 -2.56 -12.96
N TYR A 162 23.23 -1.85 -12.38
CA TYR A 162 24.65 -1.91 -12.77
C TYR A 162 25.52 -2.30 -11.58
N MET A 163 26.32 -3.35 -11.76
CA MET A 163 27.30 -3.80 -10.79
C MET A 163 28.58 -4.15 -11.54
N ASN A 164 29.74 -3.66 -11.08
CA ASN A 164 31.03 -4.03 -11.66
C ASN A 164 31.96 -4.58 -10.59
N LEU A 165 32.20 -5.90 -10.65
CA LEU A 165 33.05 -6.64 -9.70
C LEU A 165 34.41 -7.06 -10.29
N ASN A 166 34.72 -6.67 -11.53
CA ASN A 166 35.91 -7.14 -12.25
C ASN A 166 37.23 -6.87 -11.48
N SER A 167 38.26 -7.68 -11.72
CA SER A 167 39.55 -7.59 -10.98
C SER A 167 39.41 -7.70 -9.45
N ASN A 168 38.50 -8.54 -8.95
CA ASN A 168 38.45 -8.98 -7.55
C ASN A 168 38.74 -10.49 -7.46
N PRO A 169 39.37 -10.98 -6.37
CA PRO A 169 39.61 -12.40 -6.13
C PRO A 169 38.35 -13.15 -5.64
N LEU A 170 37.21 -12.94 -6.30
CA LEU A 170 35.92 -13.50 -5.91
C LEU A 170 35.91 -15.04 -5.94
N SER A 171 35.13 -15.63 -5.02
CA SER A 171 34.90 -17.07 -4.98
C SER A 171 34.29 -17.58 -6.29
N GLN A 172 34.55 -18.86 -6.62
CA GLN A 172 33.99 -19.48 -7.82
C GLN A 172 32.45 -19.44 -7.83
N THR A 173 31.83 -19.57 -6.66
CA THR A 173 30.37 -19.45 -6.48
C THR A 173 29.89 -18.06 -6.87
N THR A 174 30.49 -17.01 -6.29
CA THR A 174 30.09 -15.61 -6.53
C THR A 174 30.32 -15.19 -7.97
N MET A 175 31.43 -15.63 -8.58
CA MET A 175 31.69 -15.44 -10.01
C MET A 175 30.66 -16.13 -10.90
N ALA A 176 30.23 -17.35 -10.55
CA ALA A 176 29.19 -18.07 -11.30
C ALA A 176 27.81 -17.39 -11.20
N LEU A 177 27.48 -16.78 -10.05
CA LEU A 177 26.26 -16.00 -9.88
C LEU A 177 26.30 -14.66 -10.64
N TYR A 178 27.44 -13.95 -10.59
CA TYR A 178 27.64 -12.68 -11.28
C TYR A 178 27.62 -12.82 -12.82
N GLY A 179 28.05 -13.98 -13.33
CA GLY A 179 27.89 -14.35 -14.74
C GLY A 179 28.66 -13.43 -15.69
N ASP A 180 27.93 -12.83 -16.63
CA ASP A 180 28.47 -11.90 -17.64
C ASP A 180 28.44 -10.43 -17.21
N GLY A 181 27.90 -10.12 -16.01
CA GLY A 181 27.70 -8.75 -15.54
C GLY A 181 26.55 -8.01 -16.24
N SER A 182 25.68 -8.69 -16.98
CA SER A 182 24.45 -8.12 -17.52
C SER A 182 23.45 -7.78 -16.39
N GLU A 183 22.52 -6.84 -16.64
CA GLU A 183 21.47 -6.51 -15.68
C GLU A 183 20.65 -7.77 -15.27
N ALA A 184 20.40 -8.68 -16.21
CA ALA A 184 19.69 -9.92 -15.96
C ALA A 184 20.46 -10.85 -15.00
N ALA A 185 21.77 -11.04 -15.22
CA ALA A 185 22.63 -11.81 -14.32
C ALA A 185 22.73 -11.16 -12.93
N ILE A 186 22.92 -9.84 -12.87
CA ILE A 186 22.97 -9.07 -11.61
C ILE A 186 21.66 -9.24 -10.82
N ARG A 187 20.49 -9.05 -11.46
CA ARG A 187 19.18 -9.28 -10.81
C ARG A 187 19.03 -10.72 -10.33
N ALA A 188 19.45 -11.71 -11.12
CA ALA A 188 19.38 -13.12 -10.72
C ALA A 188 20.28 -13.44 -9.52
N MET A 189 21.49 -12.89 -9.48
CA MET A 189 22.40 -12.99 -8.34
C MET A 189 21.80 -12.37 -7.07
N LEU A 190 21.28 -11.14 -7.16
CA LEU A 190 20.69 -10.43 -6.02
C LEU A 190 19.49 -11.20 -5.45
N ARG A 191 18.64 -11.80 -6.30
CA ARG A 191 17.54 -12.68 -5.86
C ARG A 191 18.04 -13.90 -5.09
N GLN A 192 19.12 -14.55 -5.54
CA GLN A 192 19.68 -15.69 -4.82
C GLN A 192 20.28 -15.29 -3.47
N TYR A 193 20.97 -14.15 -3.40
CA TYR A 193 21.44 -13.60 -2.12
C TYR A 193 20.27 -13.23 -1.20
N LEU A 194 19.19 -12.64 -1.72
CA LEU A 194 17.97 -12.34 -0.96
C LEU A 194 17.29 -13.61 -0.43
N ASP A 195 17.22 -14.67 -1.24
CA ASP A 195 16.69 -15.98 -0.83
C ASP A 195 17.53 -16.61 0.29
N ILE A 196 18.85 -16.39 0.31
CA ILE A 196 19.74 -16.84 1.38
C ILE A 196 19.57 -15.96 2.64
N TYR A 197 19.63 -14.64 2.48
CA TYR A 197 19.42 -13.66 3.57
C TYR A 197 18.11 -13.90 4.31
N ALA A 198 17.02 -14.10 3.59
CA ALA A 198 15.69 -14.31 4.18
C ALA A 198 15.56 -15.59 5.04
N ARG A 199 16.46 -16.57 4.89
CA ARG A 199 16.53 -17.75 5.76
C ARG A 199 17.25 -17.49 7.10
N HIS A 200 17.90 -16.34 7.24
CA HIS A 200 18.60 -15.91 8.45
C HIS A 200 17.77 -14.90 9.28
N ILE A 201 16.59 -14.49 8.80
CA ILE A 201 15.64 -13.69 9.58
C ILE A 201 15.04 -14.57 10.67
N ASN A 202 15.35 -14.25 11.92
CA ASN A 202 14.97 -15.02 13.12
C ASN A 202 13.89 -14.35 13.98
N SER A 203 13.44 -13.15 13.59
CA SER A 203 12.35 -12.42 14.22
C SER A 203 11.01 -12.80 13.58
N THR A 204 9.91 -12.55 14.28
CA THR A 204 8.55 -12.66 13.72
C THR A 204 7.76 -11.40 14.07
N PRO A 205 6.77 -11.00 13.26
CA PRO A 205 5.94 -9.85 13.58
C PRO A 205 5.17 -10.11 14.88
N PRO A 206 5.11 -9.15 15.81
CA PRO A 206 4.33 -9.30 17.03
C PRO A 206 2.83 -9.45 16.69
N THR A 207 2.11 -10.25 17.49
CA THR A 207 0.68 -10.43 17.32
C THR A 207 -0.06 -9.09 17.42
N ARG A 208 -0.87 -8.78 16.40
CA ARG A 208 -1.73 -7.60 16.36
C ARG A 208 -2.69 -7.60 17.55
N LYS A 209 -2.96 -6.41 18.10
CA LYS A 209 -3.75 -6.25 19.33
C LYS A 209 -5.18 -5.86 19.01
N TRP A 210 -6.10 -6.35 19.82
CA TRP A 210 -7.47 -5.87 19.81
C TRP A 210 -7.59 -4.60 20.63
N ARG A 211 -8.15 -3.57 20.01
CA ARG A 211 -8.52 -2.30 20.62
C ARG A 211 -10.00 -2.34 21.00
N SER A 212 -10.31 -2.21 22.28
CA SER A 212 -11.68 -2.00 22.74
C SER A 212 -12.06 -0.53 22.59
N LEU A 213 -13.21 -0.27 21.98
CA LEU A 213 -13.72 1.07 21.67
C LEU A 213 -14.97 1.40 22.49
N CYS A 214 -15.88 0.44 22.68
CA CYS A 214 -17.05 0.64 23.54
C CYS A 214 -17.66 -0.69 24.04
N ASN A 215 -18.59 -0.56 25.01
CA ASN A 215 -19.30 -1.70 25.58
C ASN A 215 -20.46 -2.18 24.69
N PRO A 216 -20.72 -3.49 24.63
CA PRO A 216 -21.82 -4.06 23.85
C PRO A 216 -23.18 -3.68 24.41
N SER A 217 -24.19 -3.62 23.54
CA SER A 217 -25.58 -3.45 23.95
C SER A 217 -26.13 -4.73 24.59
N LYS A 218 -27.10 -4.59 25.49
CA LYS A 218 -27.65 -5.72 26.27
C LYS A 218 -28.29 -6.82 25.42
N ASN A 219 -28.89 -6.44 24.29
CA ASN A 219 -29.74 -7.30 23.46
C ASN A 219 -29.26 -7.40 22.00
N GLY A 220 -28.13 -6.76 21.65
CA GLY A 220 -27.58 -6.79 20.31
C GLY A 220 -26.85 -8.09 19.99
N PHE A 221 -26.54 -8.28 18.71
CA PHE A 221 -25.83 -9.46 18.22
C PHE A 221 -24.40 -9.10 17.81
N ARG A 222 -23.44 -9.67 18.53
CA ARG A 222 -22.01 -9.46 18.32
C ARG A 222 -21.44 -10.44 17.31
N PHE A 223 -20.74 -9.91 16.32
CA PHE A 223 -20.02 -10.71 15.34
C PHE A 223 -18.79 -9.96 14.83
N LYS A 224 -17.97 -10.64 14.04
CA LYS A 224 -16.68 -10.14 13.57
C LYS A 224 -16.69 -10.12 12.05
N VAL A 225 -16.23 -9.03 11.44
CA VAL A 225 -16.14 -8.87 9.99
C VAL A 225 -14.70 -8.62 9.62
N MET A 226 -14.17 -9.41 8.69
CA MET A 226 -12.85 -9.21 8.09
C MET A 226 -12.99 -8.69 6.66
N SER A 227 -12.15 -7.73 6.26
CA SER A 227 -11.90 -7.39 4.86
C SER A 227 -10.41 -7.57 4.56
N TYR A 228 -10.06 -8.28 3.48
CA TYR A 228 -8.66 -8.58 3.18
C TYR A 228 -8.41 -8.86 1.69
N ASN A 229 -7.63 -7.99 1.03
CA ASN A 229 -7.05 -8.27 -0.27
C ASN A 229 -5.89 -9.27 -0.08
N VAL A 230 -5.99 -10.46 -0.70
CA VAL A 230 -5.04 -11.57 -0.47
C VAL A 230 -3.86 -11.58 -1.44
N LEU A 231 -3.79 -10.60 -2.35
CA LEU A 231 -2.85 -10.51 -3.48
C LEU A 231 -2.91 -11.74 -4.40
N SER A 232 -3.49 -11.59 -5.59
CA SER A 232 -3.60 -12.68 -6.58
C SER A 232 -2.23 -13.21 -6.99
N ALA A 233 -2.15 -14.52 -7.24
CA ALA A 233 -0.93 -15.16 -7.74
C ALA A 233 -0.47 -14.58 -9.09
N ASN A 234 -1.35 -13.95 -9.87
CA ASN A 234 -1.00 -13.29 -11.13
C ASN A 234 -0.27 -11.96 -10.94
N TYR A 235 -0.52 -11.25 -9.83
CA TYR A 235 0.10 -9.95 -9.53
C TYR A 235 1.32 -10.07 -8.63
N ALA A 236 1.40 -11.13 -7.81
CA ALA A 236 2.54 -11.52 -6.98
C ALA A 236 3.78 -11.92 -7.82
N THR A 237 4.33 -10.98 -8.59
CA THR A 237 5.46 -11.20 -9.49
C THR A 237 6.76 -10.65 -8.89
N MET A 238 7.86 -11.32 -9.22
CA MET A 238 9.22 -10.91 -8.86
C MET A 238 9.66 -9.55 -9.43
N ASN A 239 8.88 -8.95 -10.34
CA ASN A 239 9.12 -7.61 -10.87
C ASN A 239 8.38 -6.54 -10.07
N GLN A 240 7.17 -6.84 -9.60
CA GLN A 240 6.37 -5.97 -8.73
C GLN A 240 6.89 -5.96 -7.28
N PHE A 241 7.34 -7.12 -6.79
CA PHE A 241 7.82 -7.32 -5.43
C PHE A 241 9.29 -7.78 -5.42
N PRO A 242 10.25 -6.99 -5.94
CA PRO A 242 11.65 -7.40 -6.09
C PRO A 242 12.40 -7.56 -4.75
N TYR A 243 11.83 -7.03 -3.66
CA TYR A 243 12.28 -7.18 -2.27
C TYR A 243 11.75 -8.45 -1.58
N CYS A 244 10.80 -9.17 -2.18
CA CYS A 244 10.27 -10.41 -1.63
C CYS A 244 11.06 -11.62 -2.14
N PRO A 245 11.52 -12.53 -1.26
CA PRO A 245 12.20 -13.76 -1.65
C PRO A 245 11.37 -14.63 -2.60
N SER A 246 12.04 -15.31 -3.53
CA SER A 246 11.45 -16.14 -4.58
C SER A 246 10.53 -17.23 -4.05
N TRP A 247 10.84 -17.77 -2.87
CA TRP A 247 10.07 -18.80 -2.20
C TRP A 247 8.94 -18.26 -1.31
N ALA A 248 8.98 -16.96 -0.96
CA ALA A 248 7.99 -16.31 -0.10
C ALA A 248 6.86 -15.67 -0.91
N ILE A 249 7.16 -15.23 -2.14
CA ILE A 249 6.17 -14.69 -3.09
C ILE A 249 5.29 -15.79 -3.72
N ASP A 250 5.79 -17.03 -3.75
CA ASP A 250 5.11 -18.20 -4.33
C ASP A 250 3.75 -18.47 -3.66
N TRP A 251 2.76 -18.85 -4.46
CA TRP A 251 1.39 -19.08 -3.99
C TRP A 251 1.27 -20.19 -2.95
N GLU A 252 2.00 -21.30 -3.10
CA GLU A 252 1.97 -22.43 -2.16
C GLU A 252 2.57 -22.05 -0.80
N TYR A 253 3.45 -21.03 -0.79
CA TYR A 253 3.90 -20.38 0.43
C TYR A 253 2.84 -19.43 0.99
N ARG A 254 2.44 -18.41 0.23
CA ARG A 254 1.55 -17.33 0.70
C ARG A 254 0.19 -17.84 1.19
N ARG A 255 -0.43 -18.79 0.47
CA ARG A 255 -1.75 -19.35 0.84
C ARG A 255 -1.79 -19.93 2.25
N ARG A 256 -0.67 -20.47 2.76
CA ARG A 256 -0.59 -21.00 4.13
C ARG A 256 -0.70 -19.89 5.16
N GLY A 257 0.00 -18.77 4.95
CA GLY A 257 -0.11 -17.58 5.79
C GLY A 257 -1.50 -16.95 5.72
N ILE A 258 -2.09 -16.85 4.52
CA ILE A 258 -3.46 -16.32 4.34
C ILE A 258 -4.47 -17.17 5.13
N LEU A 259 -4.45 -18.49 4.96
CA LEU A 259 -5.35 -19.40 5.70
C LEU A 259 -5.06 -19.41 7.21
N GLU A 260 -3.83 -19.15 7.64
CA GLU A 260 -3.50 -19.00 9.06
C GLU A 260 -4.08 -17.69 9.63
N GLU A 261 -3.97 -16.57 8.94
CA GLU A 261 -4.58 -15.27 9.33
C GLU A 261 -6.10 -15.43 9.52
N LEU A 262 -6.79 -16.05 8.56
CA LEU A 262 -8.23 -16.33 8.66
C LEU A 262 -8.56 -17.23 9.87
N ARG A 263 -7.82 -18.32 10.06
CA ARG A 263 -8.04 -19.28 11.17
C ARG A 263 -7.77 -18.63 12.53
N ARG A 264 -6.66 -17.90 12.65
CA ARG A 264 -6.18 -17.24 13.88
C ARG A 264 -7.24 -16.30 14.46
N TYR A 265 -7.88 -15.50 13.60
CA TYR A 265 -8.89 -14.55 14.04
C TYR A 265 -10.32 -15.09 14.06
N SER A 266 -10.62 -16.17 13.32
CA SER A 266 -11.97 -16.76 13.21
C SER A 266 -13.09 -15.70 13.06
N PRO A 267 -13.02 -14.83 12.03
CA PRO A 267 -14.04 -13.82 11.74
C PRO A 267 -15.37 -14.48 11.33
N HIS A 268 -16.52 -13.95 11.77
CA HIS A 268 -17.82 -14.55 11.48
C HIS A 268 -18.32 -14.28 10.04
N VAL A 269 -17.82 -13.20 9.42
CA VAL A 269 -18.00 -12.86 8.01
C VAL A 269 -16.64 -12.44 7.44
N ILE A 270 -16.31 -12.89 6.23
CA ILE A 270 -15.03 -12.66 5.56
C ILE A 270 -15.30 -12.09 4.17
N CYS A 271 -14.81 -10.89 3.90
CA CYS A 271 -14.82 -10.22 2.60
C CYS A 271 -13.40 -10.29 2.04
N LEU A 272 -13.20 -10.96 0.90
CA LEU A 272 -11.88 -11.16 0.31
C LEU A 272 -11.84 -10.62 -1.11
N GLN A 273 -10.73 -9.98 -1.45
CA GLN A 273 -10.44 -9.43 -2.78
C GLN A 273 -9.21 -10.13 -3.37
N GLU A 274 -9.11 -10.17 -4.70
CA GLU A 274 -8.02 -10.81 -5.46
C GLU A 274 -7.87 -12.33 -5.28
N ILE A 275 -8.98 -13.05 -5.10
CA ILE A 275 -8.97 -14.51 -5.16
C ILE A 275 -9.15 -14.97 -6.60
N ASP A 276 -8.22 -15.78 -7.12
CA ASP A 276 -8.37 -16.42 -8.44
C ASP A 276 -9.52 -17.45 -8.39
N THR A 277 -10.31 -17.57 -9.47
CA THR A 277 -11.47 -18.49 -9.52
C THR A 277 -11.09 -19.93 -9.14
N ASP A 278 -9.96 -20.44 -9.63
CA ASP A 278 -9.40 -21.75 -9.25
C ASP A 278 -9.15 -21.85 -7.73
N GLN A 279 -8.60 -20.80 -7.10
CA GLN A 279 -8.27 -20.79 -5.68
C GLN A 279 -9.53 -20.73 -4.81
N PHE A 280 -10.57 -19.99 -5.24
CA PHE A 280 -11.86 -19.97 -4.56
C PHE A 280 -12.44 -21.38 -4.45
N GLU A 281 -12.59 -22.07 -5.59
CA GLU A 281 -13.23 -23.39 -5.67
C GLU A 281 -12.40 -24.51 -5.04
N THR A 282 -11.08 -24.51 -5.24
CA THR A 282 -10.22 -25.65 -4.86
C THR A 282 -9.52 -25.50 -3.50
N ILE A 283 -9.42 -24.28 -2.96
CA ILE A 283 -8.69 -24.00 -1.71
C ILE A 283 -9.60 -23.32 -0.70
N PHE A 284 -10.07 -22.09 -0.95
CA PHE A 284 -10.77 -21.31 0.07
C PHE A 284 -12.10 -21.93 0.47
N GLN A 285 -12.94 -22.31 -0.49
CA GLN A 285 -14.23 -22.93 -0.22
C GLN A 285 -14.12 -24.25 0.57
N PRO A 286 -13.32 -25.25 0.18
CA PRO A 286 -13.18 -26.49 0.95
C PRO A 286 -12.45 -26.32 2.29
N GLU A 287 -11.45 -25.44 2.42
CA GLU A 287 -10.75 -25.23 3.70
C GLU A 287 -11.62 -24.47 4.73
N LEU A 288 -12.40 -23.48 4.28
CA LEU A 288 -13.31 -22.73 5.15
C LEU A 288 -14.58 -23.55 5.48
N ALA A 289 -15.08 -24.39 4.57
CA ALA A 289 -16.21 -25.28 4.85
C ALA A 289 -15.97 -26.23 6.05
N LYS A 290 -14.71 -26.64 6.32
CA LYS A 290 -14.33 -27.41 7.52
C LYS A 290 -14.67 -26.72 8.84
N ASN A 291 -14.87 -25.41 8.81
CA ASN A 291 -15.22 -24.58 9.97
C ASN A 291 -16.64 -23.96 9.83
N ASN A 292 -17.52 -24.62 9.05
CA ASN A 292 -18.91 -24.22 8.79
C ASN A 292 -19.08 -22.89 8.02
N TYR A 293 -18.10 -22.48 7.22
CA TYR A 293 -18.30 -21.33 6.33
C TYR A 293 -18.97 -21.76 5.03
N GLU A 294 -20.01 -21.03 4.65
CA GLU A 294 -20.50 -20.99 3.27
C GLU A 294 -19.91 -19.75 2.58
N GLY A 295 -19.88 -19.74 1.24
CA GLY A 295 -19.32 -18.62 0.49
C GLY A 295 -19.91 -18.41 -0.90
N ILE A 296 -19.74 -17.20 -1.41
CA ILE A 296 -20.09 -16.76 -2.78
C ILE A 296 -18.91 -16.03 -3.42
N PHE A 297 -18.90 -15.98 -4.76
CA PHE A 297 -17.83 -15.39 -5.55
C PHE A 297 -18.37 -14.69 -6.82
N VAL A 298 -17.70 -13.59 -7.20
CA VAL A 298 -17.81 -12.95 -8.51
C VAL A 298 -16.40 -12.79 -9.08
N VAL A 299 -16.24 -13.15 -10.35
CA VAL A 299 -14.99 -12.99 -11.10
C VAL A 299 -14.99 -11.66 -11.86
N LYS A 300 -13.83 -11.03 -12.08
CA LYS A 300 -13.73 -9.85 -12.96
C LYS A 300 -14.19 -10.17 -14.38
N THR A 301 -14.89 -9.23 -15.03
CA THR A 301 -15.63 -9.46 -16.29
C THR A 301 -14.76 -9.92 -17.46
N ARG A 302 -13.45 -9.59 -17.43
CA ARG A 302 -12.45 -10.10 -18.40
C ARG A 302 -12.32 -11.62 -18.46
N ALA A 303 -12.89 -12.37 -17.52
CA ALA A 303 -12.97 -13.83 -17.60
C ALA A 303 -13.83 -14.28 -18.80
N HIS A 304 -14.87 -13.52 -19.18
CA HIS A 304 -15.80 -13.90 -20.25
C HIS A 304 -15.18 -13.87 -21.65
N THR A 305 -14.03 -13.19 -21.84
CA THR A 305 -13.32 -13.09 -23.12
C THR A 305 -12.09 -14.00 -23.21
N LYS A 306 -11.85 -14.84 -22.19
CA LYS A 306 -10.71 -15.78 -22.10
C LYS A 306 -11.15 -17.21 -22.41
N ASP A 307 -10.18 -18.06 -22.76
CA ASP A 307 -10.39 -19.50 -22.78
C ASP A 307 -10.66 -20.06 -21.37
N ALA A 308 -11.21 -21.27 -21.28
CA ALA A 308 -11.64 -21.87 -20.01
C ALA A 308 -10.51 -22.03 -18.97
N VAL A 309 -9.24 -22.16 -19.38
CA VAL A 309 -8.11 -22.30 -18.44
C VAL A 309 -7.63 -20.93 -17.97
N ALA A 310 -7.48 -19.97 -18.89
CA ALA A 310 -7.08 -18.61 -18.51
C ALA A 310 -8.19 -17.85 -17.75
N ALA A 311 -9.46 -18.17 -17.99
CA ALA A 311 -10.60 -17.60 -17.26
C ALA A 311 -10.58 -18.00 -15.77
N ARG A 312 -10.20 -19.26 -15.45
CA ARG A 312 -10.13 -19.74 -14.06
C ARG A 312 -8.99 -19.13 -13.25
N LYS A 313 -7.99 -18.54 -13.92
CA LYS A 313 -6.95 -17.71 -13.30
C LYS A 313 -7.35 -16.25 -13.12
N VAL A 314 -8.55 -15.83 -13.52
CA VAL A 314 -9.01 -14.47 -13.27
C VAL A 314 -9.46 -14.36 -11.82
N ASP A 315 -9.01 -13.28 -11.20
CA ASP A 315 -9.29 -12.87 -9.83
C ASP A 315 -10.67 -12.21 -9.70
N GLY A 316 -11.14 -12.15 -8.45
CA GLY A 316 -12.45 -11.66 -8.13
C GLY A 316 -12.64 -11.31 -6.66
N CYS A 317 -13.90 -11.16 -6.27
CA CYS A 317 -14.32 -10.85 -4.90
C CYS A 317 -15.14 -12.02 -4.33
N ALA A 318 -14.91 -12.35 -3.05
CA ALA A 318 -15.62 -13.40 -2.34
C ALA A 318 -16.19 -12.90 -1.00
N ILE A 319 -17.35 -13.42 -0.61
CA ILE A 319 -17.86 -13.31 0.76
C ILE A 319 -18.07 -14.70 1.34
N PHE A 320 -17.54 -14.95 2.53
CA PHE A 320 -17.81 -16.13 3.34
C PHE A 320 -18.51 -15.75 4.65
N TRP A 321 -19.37 -16.63 5.18
CA TRP A 321 -20.05 -16.43 6.47
C TRP A 321 -20.20 -17.75 7.23
N ASP A 322 -20.17 -17.66 8.56
CA ASP A 322 -20.47 -18.78 9.47
C ASP A 322 -21.94 -19.21 9.32
N SER A 323 -22.19 -20.36 8.71
CA SER A 323 -23.54 -20.88 8.44
C SER A 323 -24.26 -21.34 9.71
N THR A 324 -23.56 -21.52 10.84
CA THR A 324 -24.21 -21.77 12.14
C THR A 324 -24.89 -20.52 12.69
N LYS A 325 -24.41 -19.33 12.30
CA LYS A 325 -24.91 -18.02 12.75
C LYS A 325 -25.79 -17.31 11.74
N PHE A 326 -25.64 -17.58 10.45
CA PHE A 326 -26.36 -16.87 9.40
C PHE A 326 -27.05 -17.79 8.38
N ASN A 327 -28.21 -17.36 7.88
CA ASN A 327 -28.83 -17.84 6.64
C ASN A 327 -28.53 -16.86 5.51
N LYS A 328 -28.24 -17.35 4.31
CA LYS A 328 -28.24 -16.53 3.10
C LYS A 328 -29.68 -16.30 2.62
N ILE A 329 -30.05 -15.05 2.38
CA ILE A 329 -31.38 -14.65 1.86
C ILE A 329 -31.28 -14.27 0.38
N ALA A 330 -30.31 -13.45 0.00
CA ALA A 330 -30.12 -12.97 -1.36
C ALA A 330 -28.63 -12.75 -1.67
N THR A 331 -28.30 -12.70 -2.96
CA THR A 331 -26.97 -12.34 -3.47
C THR A 331 -27.14 -11.40 -4.65
N PHE A 332 -26.34 -10.35 -4.70
CA PHE A 332 -26.28 -9.41 -5.80
C PHE A 332 -24.85 -9.34 -6.35
N LYS A 333 -24.72 -9.12 -7.65
CA LYS A 333 -23.43 -9.01 -8.35
C LYS A 333 -23.42 -7.71 -9.13
N HIS A 334 -22.28 -7.05 -9.10
CA HIS A 334 -22.07 -5.72 -9.66
C HIS A 334 -20.91 -5.80 -10.64
N GLU A 335 -21.20 -5.52 -11.90
CA GLU A 335 -20.24 -5.58 -13.00
C GLU A 335 -20.19 -4.18 -13.63
N PHE A 336 -19.42 -3.26 -13.05
CA PHE A 336 -19.57 -1.82 -13.29
C PHE A 336 -19.50 -1.44 -14.78
N GLY A 337 -18.69 -2.15 -15.57
CA GLY A 337 -18.66 -1.98 -17.03
C GLY A 337 -19.98 -2.34 -17.73
N TYR A 338 -20.63 -3.43 -17.31
CA TYR A 338 -21.96 -3.81 -17.79
C TYR A 338 -23.05 -2.86 -17.27
N SER A 339 -22.95 -2.42 -16.02
CA SER A 339 -23.86 -1.42 -15.42
C SER A 339 -23.89 -0.14 -16.25
N CYS A 340 -22.71 0.35 -16.67
CA CYS A 340 -22.59 1.56 -17.51
C CYS A 340 -23.39 1.51 -18.82
N SER A 341 -23.59 0.33 -19.42
CA SER A 341 -24.33 0.21 -20.69
C SER A 341 -25.85 0.26 -20.51
N HIS A 342 -26.34 0.25 -19.27
CA HIS A 342 -27.77 0.25 -18.94
C HIS A 342 -28.25 1.54 -18.26
N LEU A 343 -27.36 2.51 -17.99
CA LEU A 343 -27.71 3.74 -17.25
C LEU A 343 -28.64 4.69 -18.00
N GLY A 344 -28.68 4.66 -19.34
CA GLY A 344 -29.47 5.60 -20.10
C GLY A 344 -29.52 5.24 -21.59
N ILE A 345 -30.36 5.95 -22.35
CA ILE A 345 -30.54 5.69 -23.78
C ILE A 345 -29.26 6.00 -24.57
N ASN A 346 -28.51 7.01 -24.15
CA ASN A 346 -27.22 7.41 -24.74
C ASN A 346 -26.20 7.66 -23.61
N PRO A 347 -25.43 6.66 -23.14
CA PRO A 347 -24.37 6.89 -22.16
C PRO A 347 -23.32 7.88 -22.70
N SER A 348 -22.78 8.75 -21.84
CA SER A 348 -21.81 9.75 -22.29
C SER A 348 -20.50 9.11 -22.76
N SER A 349 -19.84 9.71 -23.76
CA SER A 349 -18.60 9.16 -24.33
C SER A 349 -17.52 8.95 -23.26
N LEU A 350 -17.42 9.87 -22.31
CA LEU A 350 -16.51 9.77 -21.17
C LEU A 350 -16.78 8.52 -20.30
N LEU A 351 -18.04 8.22 -20.00
CA LEU A 351 -18.42 7.03 -19.25
C LEU A 351 -17.98 5.76 -19.99
N ILE A 352 -18.21 5.71 -21.30
CA ILE A 352 -17.78 4.61 -22.18
C ILE A 352 -16.25 4.47 -22.17
N GLU A 353 -15.53 5.56 -22.42
CA GLU A 353 -14.07 5.58 -22.61
C GLU A 353 -13.27 5.33 -21.33
N ARG A 354 -13.77 5.76 -20.15
CA ARG A 354 -13.01 5.70 -18.89
C ARG A 354 -13.50 4.65 -17.90
N VAL A 355 -14.81 4.41 -17.83
CA VAL A 355 -15.45 3.57 -16.80
C VAL A 355 -15.93 2.23 -17.36
N MET A 356 -16.62 2.23 -18.50
CA MET A 356 -17.21 1.03 -19.11
C MET A 356 -16.15 -0.02 -19.48
N ILE A 357 -14.96 0.42 -19.91
CA ILE A 357 -13.84 -0.46 -20.27
C ILE A 357 -13.14 -1.13 -19.08
N ARG A 358 -13.57 -0.85 -17.83
CA ARG A 358 -12.94 -1.41 -16.62
C ARG A 358 -13.69 -2.66 -16.16
N ASP A 359 -12.93 -3.67 -15.76
CA ASP A 359 -13.43 -5.00 -15.40
C ASP A 359 -13.65 -5.21 -13.89
N ASN A 360 -13.64 -4.10 -13.13
CA ASN A 360 -13.89 -4.06 -11.70
C ASN A 360 -15.31 -4.56 -11.36
N VAL A 361 -15.43 -5.24 -10.21
CA VAL A 361 -16.65 -5.92 -9.76
C VAL A 361 -16.85 -5.77 -8.25
N ALA A 362 -18.09 -5.95 -7.83
CA ALA A 362 -18.46 -6.15 -6.42
C ALA A 362 -19.54 -7.24 -6.27
N ILE A 363 -19.67 -7.77 -5.06
CA ILE A 363 -20.64 -8.80 -4.71
C ILE A 363 -21.19 -8.55 -3.31
N ASP A 364 -22.50 -8.71 -3.19
CA ASP A 364 -23.24 -8.40 -1.98
C ASP A 364 -24.07 -9.62 -1.55
N VAL A 365 -24.25 -9.81 -0.25
CA VAL A 365 -25.06 -10.87 0.34
C VAL A 365 -25.96 -10.32 1.43
N VAL A 366 -27.23 -10.70 1.42
CA VAL A 366 -28.15 -10.43 2.52
C VAL A 366 -28.18 -11.66 3.43
N LEU A 367 -27.78 -11.46 4.67
CA LEU A 367 -27.68 -12.48 5.72
C LEU A 367 -28.78 -12.28 6.76
N GLU A 368 -29.29 -13.38 7.31
CA GLU A 368 -30.28 -13.40 8.38
C GLU A 368 -29.73 -14.14 9.60
N VAL A 369 -29.81 -13.52 10.78
CA VAL A 369 -29.22 -14.03 12.04
C VAL A 369 -30.02 -15.20 12.61
N LYS A 370 -29.32 -16.30 12.94
CA LYS A 370 -29.85 -17.52 13.57
C LYS A 370 -29.67 -17.50 15.09
N ASN A 371 -30.57 -18.19 15.80
CA ASN A 371 -30.42 -18.69 17.17
C ASN A 371 -29.98 -17.65 18.23
N SER A 372 -30.28 -16.36 18.00
CA SER A 372 -29.65 -15.24 18.74
C SER A 372 -30.66 -14.32 19.44
N GLY A 373 -31.56 -14.90 20.25
CA GLY A 373 -32.48 -14.15 21.12
C GLY A 373 -33.23 -13.03 20.39
N ALA A 374 -33.12 -11.79 20.91
CA ALA A 374 -33.76 -10.60 20.35
C ALA A 374 -33.26 -10.16 18.95
N ALA A 375 -32.19 -10.77 18.44
CA ALA A 375 -31.66 -10.53 17.11
C ALA A 375 -31.99 -11.65 16.10
N ASN A 376 -32.62 -12.75 16.53
CA ASN A 376 -33.00 -13.84 15.65
C ASN A 376 -33.96 -13.36 14.53
N GLY A 377 -33.70 -13.74 13.28
CA GLY A 377 -34.47 -13.29 12.11
C GLY A 377 -34.15 -11.87 11.64
N LYS A 378 -33.24 -11.13 12.28
CA LYS A 378 -32.76 -9.84 11.75
C LYS A 378 -31.95 -10.07 10.50
N ARG A 379 -32.15 -9.20 9.51
CA ARG A 379 -31.40 -9.18 8.25
C ARG A 379 -30.42 -8.01 8.22
N PHE A 380 -29.32 -8.20 7.50
CA PHE A 380 -28.37 -7.17 7.14
C PHE A 380 -27.68 -7.56 5.81
N CYS A 381 -27.20 -6.56 5.08
CA CYS A 381 -26.40 -6.76 3.88
C CYS A 381 -24.90 -6.64 4.22
N VAL A 382 -24.09 -7.49 3.61
CA VAL A 382 -22.64 -7.37 3.57
C VAL A 382 -22.22 -7.30 2.10
N ALA A 383 -21.48 -6.27 1.76
CA ALA A 383 -21.04 -5.94 0.41
C ALA A 383 -19.50 -5.94 0.36
N THR A 384 -18.91 -6.44 -0.72
CA THR A 384 -17.46 -6.30 -0.97
C THR A 384 -17.13 -6.09 -2.43
N GLY A 385 -16.16 -5.21 -2.70
CA GLY A 385 -15.72 -4.88 -4.04
C GLY A 385 -14.21 -4.63 -4.12
N HIS A 386 -13.73 -4.51 -5.36
CA HIS A 386 -12.37 -4.09 -5.69
C HIS A 386 -12.48 -3.02 -6.79
N ILE A 387 -12.35 -1.75 -6.39
CA ILE A 387 -12.44 -0.55 -7.23
C ILE A 387 -11.17 -0.34 -8.07
N HIS A 388 -11.24 0.40 -9.18
CA HIS A 388 -10.10 0.61 -10.07
C HIS A 388 -8.85 1.15 -9.35
N TRP A 389 -7.65 0.65 -9.72
CA TRP A 389 -6.42 0.89 -8.97
C TRP A 389 -5.69 2.20 -9.35
N ASP A 390 -5.70 2.55 -10.64
CA ASP A 390 -4.87 3.62 -11.23
C ASP A 390 -5.05 4.97 -10.51
N PRO A 391 -3.98 5.54 -9.90
CA PRO A 391 -4.02 6.85 -9.23
C PRO A 391 -4.49 8.01 -10.12
N GLU A 392 -4.27 7.94 -11.44
CA GLU A 392 -4.69 8.99 -12.39
C GLU A 392 -6.18 8.91 -12.78
N CYS A 393 -6.89 7.89 -12.31
CA CYS A 393 -8.29 7.61 -12.63
C CYS A 393 -9.23 7.79 -11.42
N SER A 394 -9.03 8.85 -10.62
CA SER A 394 -9.89 9.17 -9.45
C SER A 394 -11.38 9.29 -9.82
N ASP A 395 -11.68 9.84 -11.00
CA ASP A 395 -13.04 9.98 -11.52
C ASP A 395 -13.70 8.62 -11.76
N VAL A 396 -12.93 7.64 -12.23
CA VAL A 396 -13.39 6.24 -12.40
C VAL A 396 -13.68 5.60 -11.04
N LYS A 397 -12.82 5.80 -10.03
CA LYS A 397 -13.01 5.23 -8.68
C LYS A 397 -14.29 5.77 -8.02
N LEU A 398 -14.48 7.08 -8.12
CA LEU A 398 -15.68 7.76 -7.62
C LEU A 398 -16.94 7.32 -8.36
N THR A 399 -16.88 7.24 -9.70
CA THR A 399 -18.02 6.81 -10.53
C THR A 399 -18.40 5.35 -10.27
N GLN A 400 -17.44 4.43 -10.11
CA GLN A 400 -17.71 3.04 -9.69
C GLN A 400 -18.35 2.95 -8.31
N THR A 401 -17.94 3.80 -7.37
CA THR A 401 -18.52 3.85 -6.01
C THR A 401 -19.96 4.37 -6.02
N ILE A 402 -20.25 5.40 -6.82
CA ILE A 402 -21.62 5.90 -7.06
C ILE A 402 -22.48 4.78 -7.64
N LEU A 403 -22.03 4.11 -8.72
CA LEU A 403 -22.74 2.99 -9.34
C LEU A 403 -23.09 1.88 -8.33
N TRP A 404 -22.10 1.42 -7.57
CA TRP A 404 -22.27 0.34 -6.61
C TRP A 404 -23.33 0.69 -5.54
N THR A 405 -23.24 1.88 -4.95
CA THR A 405 -24.20 2.31 -3.92
C THR A 405 -25.62 2.48 -4.48
N SER A 406 -25.78 2.96 -5.71
CA SER A 406 -27.07 3.07 -6.39
C SER A 406 -27.67 1.71 -6.74
N GLU A 407 -26.87 0.78 -7.28
CA GLU A 407 -27.32 -0.59 -7.60
C GLU A 407 -27.71 -1.38 -6.34
N LEU A 408 -26.88 -1.34 -5.30
CA LEU A 408 -27.19 -1.97 -4.02
C LEU A 408 -28.50 -1.41 -3.43
N TRP A 409 -28.74 -0.10 -3.53
CA TRP A 409 -30.00 0.48 -3.09
C TRP A 409 -31.21 -0.10 -3.85
N GLN A 410 -31.17 -0.13 -5.18
CA GLN A 410 -32.28 -0.70 -5.98
C GLN A 410 -32.51 -2.19 -5.69
N HIS A 411 -31.44 -2.95 -5.51
CA HIS A 411 -31.52 -4.36 -5.12
C HIS A 411 -32.17 -4.55 -3.74
N LEU A 412 -31.82 -3.72 -2.76
CA LEU A 412 -32.42 -3.75 -1.42
C LEU A 412 -33.88 -3.27 -1.43
N GLU A 413 -34.23 -2.23 -2.19
CA GLU A 413 -35.62 -1.78 -2.35
C GLU A 413 -36.49 -2.89 -2.94
N LYS A 414 -36.02 -3.52 -4.04
CA LYS A 414 -36.72 -4.65 -4.67
C LYS A 414 -36.86 -5.85 -3.72
N LEU A 415 -35.84 -6.16 -2.94
CA LEU A 415 -35.87 -7.27 -1.96
C LEU A 415 -36.81 -6.98 -0.78
N CYS A 416 -36.85 -5.74 -0.31
CA CYS A 416 -37.65 -5.32 0.84
C CYS A 416 -39.07 -4.88 0.47
N GLY A 417 -39.38 -4.74 -0.82
CA GLY A 417 -40.68 -4.35 -1.36
C GLY A 417 -41.04 -2.86 -1.20
N SER A 418 -40.16 -2.04 -0.62
CA SER A 418 -40.32 -0.58 -0.52
C SER A 418 -39.04 0.13 -0.07
N ALA A 419 -38.81 1.35 -0.54
CA ALA A 419 -37.76 2.25 -0.05
C ALA A 419 -37.74 2.39 1.48
N ALA A 420 -38.90 2.49 2.13
CA ALA A 420 -38.98 2.64 3.60
C ALA A 420 -38.49 1.41 4.37
N ALA A 421 -38.61 0.22 3.79
CA ALA A 421 -38.05 -1.01 4.35
C ALA A 421 -36.55 -1.16 4.02
N ALA A 422 -36.13 -0.78 2.81
CA ALA A 422 -34.71 -0.77 2.43
C ALA A 422 -33.87 0.24 3.22
N ALA A 423 -34.40 1.43 3.52
CA ALA A 423 -33.80 2.42 4.42
C ALA A 423 -33.52 1.87 5.84
N ARG A 424 -34.19 0.76 6.21
CA ARG A 424 -34.05 0.08 7.50
C ARG A 424 -33.20 -1.19 7.42
N MET A 425 -32.68 -1.56 6.24
CA MET A 425 -31.71 -2.64 6.09
C MET A 425 -30.34 -2.16 6.57
N PRO A 426 -29.73 -2.78 7.60
CA PRO A 426 -28.35 -2.51 7.97
C PRO A 426 -27.42 -2.98 6.85
N VAL A 427 -26.45 -2.15 6.45
CA VAL A 427 -25.44 -2.46 5.44
C VAL A 427 -24.05 -2.40 6.06
N ILE A 428 -23.19 -3.33 5.67
CA ILE A 428 -21.75 -3.30 5.87
C ILE A 428 -21.10 -3.33 4.49
N LEU A 429 -20.25 -2.34 4.21
CA LEU A 429 -19.61 -2.14 2.92
C LEU A 429 -18.10 -2.22 3.11
N CYS A 430 -17.51 -3.31 2.65
CA CYS A 430 -16.09 -3.64 2.78
C CYS A 430 -15.38 -3.57 1.43
N GLY A 431 -14.05 -3.55 1.44
CA GLY A 431 -13.27 -3.87 0.25
C GLY A 431 -12.06 -2.98 0.04
N ASP A 432 -11.44 -3.18 -1.12
CA ASP A 432 -10.34 -2.37 -1.62
C ASP A 432 -10.92 -1.28 -2.53
N PHE A 433 -10.84 -0.04 -2.05
CA PHE A 433 -11.33 1.14 -2.75
C PHE A 433 -10.23 1.83 -3.55
N ASN A 434 -8.96 1.39 -3.44
CA ASN A 434 -7.81 2.02 -4.08
C ASN A 434 -7.74 3.55 -3.89
N SER A 435 -8.27 4.06 -2.77
CA SER A 435 -8.54 5.48 -2.53
C SER A 435 -8.17 5.88 -1.11
N LEU A 436 -7.40 6.98 -0.96
CA LEU A 436 -6.90 7.45 0.34
C LEU A 436 -8.03 8.07 1.21
N PRO A 437 -7.84 8.22 2.54
CA PRO A 437 -8.89 8.71 3.43
C PRO A 437 -9.40 10.13 3.15
N GLN A 438 -8.67 10.92 2.37
CA GLN A 438 -9.00 12.27 1.93
C GLN A 438 -9.62 12.32 0.52
N SER A 439 -9.89 11.16 -0.09
CA SER A 439 -10.50 11.07 -1.43
C SER A 439 -11.97 11.44 -1.43
N GLY A 440 -12.46 11.84 -2.61
CA GLY A 440 -13.88 12.00 -2.89
C GLY A 440 -14.67 10.70 -2.78
N VAL A 441 -14.03 9.54 -3.01
CA VAL A 441 -14.62 8.21 -2.72
C VAL A 441 -14.96 8.08 -1.23
N VAL A 442 -14.03 8.40 -0.34
CA VAL A 442 -14.23 8.31 1.11
C VAL A 442 -15.13 9.43 1.62
N GLU A 443 -15.04 10.64 1.03
CA GLU A 443 -15.95 11.75 1.31
C GLU A 443 -17.41 11.37 0.98
N PHE A 444 -17.67 10.90 -0.24
CA PHE A 444 -18.99 10.47 -0.69
C PHE A 444 -19.61 9.43 0.25
N LEU A 445 -18.85 8.37 0.58
CA LEU A 445 -19.29 7.29 1.47
C LEU A 445 -19.50 7.74 2.92
N SER A 446 -18.75 8.74 3.40
CA SER A 446 -18.84 9.20 4.80
C SER A 446 -19.89 10.29 5.00
N ASN A 447 -20.04 11.20 4.03
CA ASN A 447 -20.94 12.34 4.09
C ASN A 447 -22.34 12.02 3.53
N GLY A 448 -22.47 10.95 2.75
CA GLY A 448 -23.69 10.58 2.02
C GLY A 448 -23.91 11.37 0.74
N SER A 449 -22.94 12.19 0.32
CA SER A 449 -23.06 13.07 -0.84
C SER A 449 -21.72 13.60 -1.35
N ILE A 450 -21.64 13.91 -2.64
CA ILE A 450 -20.51 14.62 -3.26
C ILE A 450 -20.98 15.52 -4.42
N PRO A 451 -20.49 16.78 -4.53
CA PRO A 451 -20.88 17.66 -5.63
C PRO A 451 -20.11 17.31 -6.92
N ILE A 452 -20.75 17.47 -8.08
CA ILE A 452 -20.13 17.09 -9.37
C ILE A 452 -19.02 18.03 -9.84
N ASN A 453 -18.79 19.14 -9.14
CA ASN A 453 -17.60 19.99 -9.33
C ASN A 453 -16.41 19.58 -8.43
N HIS A 454 -16.51 18.45 -7.71
CA HIS A 454 -15.42 17.94 -6.89
C HIS A 454 -14.18 17.60 -7.74
N ALA A 455 -12.99 17.92 -7.23
CA ALA A 455 -11.74 17.84 -7.98
C ALA A 455 -11.41 16.43 -8.51
N GLU A 456 -11.81 15.37 -7.79
CA GLU A 456 -11.61 13.99 -8.26
C GLU A 456 -12.41 13.62 -9.50
N PHE A 457 -13.41 14.40 -9.93
CA PHE A 457 -14.02 14.22 -11.24
C PHE A 457 -13.15 14.74 -12.40
N LEU A 458 -11.98 15.34 -12.14
CA LEU A 458 -11.02 15.81 -13.14
C LEU A 458 -11.65 16.77 -14.18
N ASP A 459 -12.42 17.75 -13.69
CA ASP A 459 -13.26 18.69 -14.48
C ASP A 459 -14.30 18.01 -15.40
N ASN A 460 -14.58 16.72 -15.19
CA ASN A 460 -15.49 15.94 -16.02
C ASN A 460 -16.86 15.66 -15.38
N GLY A 461 -17.13 16.09 -14.14
CA GLY A 461 -18.37 15.71 -13.43
C GLY A 461 -19.66 16.08 -14.17
N PHE A 462 -19.70 17.26 -14.81
CA PHE A 462 -20.80 17.67 -15.68
C PHE A 462 -20.93 16.84 -16.97
N LYS A 463 -19.86 16.17 -17.42
CA LYS A 463 -19.82 15.35 -18.65
C LYS A 463 -20.28 13.90 -18.41
N PHE A 464 -20.52 13.50 -17.17
CA PHE A 464 -21.10 12.20 -16.83
C PHE A 464 -22.64 12.18 -16.99
N ASN A 465 -23.29 13.33 -17.17
CA ASN A 465 -24.75 13.48 -17.34
C ASN A 465 -25.58 12.71 -16.29
N PHE A 466 -25.25 12.86 -15.00
CA PHE A 466 -25.95 12.16 -13.92
C PHE A 466 -27.48 12.34 -13.91
N GLN A 467 -28.02 13.41 -14.51
CA GLN A 467 -29.47 13.60 -14.71
C GLN A 467 -30.12 12.52 -15.60
N GLU A 468 -29.35 11.90 -16.52
CA GLU A 468 -29.84 10.92 -17.48
C GLU A 468 -29.72 9.47 -16.97
N TRP A 469 -29.10 9.27 -15.81
CA TRP A 469 -28.89 7.96 -15.20
C TRP A 469 -30.20 7.44 -14.60
N ASN A 470 -30.82 6.47 -15.26
CA ASN A 470 -32.05 5.79 -14.81
C ASN A 470 -31.92 5.11 -13.44
N ILE A 471 -30.70 4.87 -12.97
CA ILE A 471 -30.42 4.29 -11.67
C ILE A 471 -30.57 5.31 -10.53
N LEU A 472 -30.42 6.60 -10.85
CA LEU A 472 -30.51 7.70 -9.91
C LEU A 472 -31.95 8.22 -9.86
N ASP A 473 -32.55 8.17 -8.68
CA ASP A 473 -33.81 8.85 -8.39
C ASP A 473 -33.58 10.34 -8.07
N LYS A 474 -34.66 11.12 -8.01
CA LYS A 474 -34.63 12.59 -7.74
C LYS A 474 -34.01 12.98 -6.40
N SER A 475 -33.89 12.06 -5.45
CA SER A 475 -33.22 12.28 -4.16
C SER A 475 -31.75 11.84 -4.14
N THR A 476 -31.33 11.01 -5.10
CA THR A 476 -29.91 10.67 -5.32
C THR A 476 -29.17 11.67 -6.24
N PHE A 477 -29.88 12.54 -6.95
CA PHE A 477 -29.27 13.67 -7.68
C PHE A 477 -30.09 14.95 -7.54
N GLU A 478 -29.61 15.90 -6.73
CA GLU A 478 -30.24 17.21 -6.51
C GLU A 478 -29.16 18.30 -6.53
N ASN A 479 -29.46 19.50 -7.06
CA ASN A 479 -28.58 20.68 -6.99
C ASN A 479 -27.11 20.42 -7.39
N ASN A 480 -26.88 19.67 -8.47
CA ASN A 480 -25.54 19.26 -8.96
C ASN A 480 -24.73 18.44 -7.92
N THR A 481 -25.41 17.75 -7.02
CA THR A 481 -24.83 16.89 -5.98
C THR A 481 -25.39 15.48 -6.11
N VAL A 482 -24.50 14.49 -6.10
CA VAL A 482 -24.86 13.07 -6.08
C VAL A 482 -24.97 12.66 -4.60
N HIS A 483 -26.03 11.93 -4.24
CA HIS A 483 -26.31 11.45 -2.89
C HIS A 483 -26.51 9.94 -2.87
N HIS A 484 -26.25 9.30 -1.73
CA HIS A 484 -26.61 7.89 -1.50
C HIS A 484 -27.52 7.71 -0.27
N HIS A 485 -28.34 6.66 -0.29
CA HIS A 485 -29.36 6.41 0.74
C HIS A 485 -28.83 5.85 2.07
N PHE A 486 -27.57 5.43 2.14
CA PHE A 486 -26.98 4.81 3.34
C PHE A 486 -26.47 5.87 4.34
N ASN A 487 -26.60 5.57 5.64
CA ASN A 487 -26.02 6.39 6.71
C ASN A 487 -24.80 5.65 7.30
N LEU A 488 -23.68 5.72 6.59
CA LEU A 488 -22.47 4.96 6.89
C LEU A 488 -21.58 5.67 7.90
N ASP A 489 -20.79 4.87 8.61
CA ASP A 489 -19.59 5.31 9.34
C ASP A 489 -18.48 4.28 9.08
N ARG A 490 -17.21 4.65 9.26
CA ARG A 490 -16.06 3.77 9.02
C ARG A 490 -15.30 3.43 10.29
N ALA A 491 -14.76 2.21 10.33
CA ALA A 491 -14.16 1.68 11.55
C ALA A 491 -12.79 2.26 11.92
N TYR A 492 -12.02 2.70 10.92
CA TYR A 492 -10.73 3.35 11.09
C TYR A 492 -10.83 4.72 10.41
N LYS A 493 -10.91 5.81 11.19
CA LYS A 493 -11.16 7.16 10.67
C LYS A 493 -9.86 7.95 10.54
N THR A 494 -9.04 7.84 11.58
CA THR A 494 -7.80 8.58 11.82
C THR A 494 -6.63 7.60 11.95
N SER A 495 -5.39 8.07 11.75
CA SER A 495 -4.19 7.26 12.01
C SER A 495 -4.10 6.80 13.47
N THR A 496 -4.70 7.53 14.40
CA THR A 496 -4.80 7.13 15.81
C THR A 496 -5.73 5.95 16.05
N ASP A 497 -6.64 5.57 15.13
CA ASP A 497 -7.62 4.48 15.30
C ASP A 497 -7.05 3.06 15.12
N GLY A 498 -5.73 2.95 14.93
CA GLY A 498 -5.00 1.68 15.00
C GLY A 498 -4.58 1.08 13.68
N MET A 499 -5.08 1.61 12.56
CA MET A 499 -4.56 1.32 11.22
C MET A 499 -4.27 2.65 10.53
N GLU A 500 -2.99 2.96 10.35
CA GLU A 500 -2.51 4.12 9.59
C GLU A 500 -2.46 3.81 8.07
N TYR A 501 -2.21 2.55 7.72
CA TYR A 501 -2.09 2.08 6.34
C TYR A 501 -2.61 0.64 6.23
N THR A 502 -3.17 0.30 5.08
CA THR A 502 -3.72 -1.03 4.78
C THR A 502 -2.98 -1.72 3.67
N ASN A 503 -2.41 -0.99 2.69
CA ASN A 503 -1.41 -1.48 1.75
C ASN A 503 -0.01 -0.95 2.12
N MET A 504 1.02 -1.78 1.99
CA MET A 504 2.42 -1.38 2.12
C MET A 504 3.31 -2.15 1.14
N THR A 505 3.68 -1.48 0.07
CA THR A 505 4.74 -1.88 -0.88
C THR A 505 5.98 -0.99 -0.67
N TYR A 506 7.02 -1.20 -1.49
CA TYR A 506 8.20 -0.32 -1.51
C TYR A 506 7.88 1.09 -2.01
N ASP A 507 7.04 1.22 -3.03
CA ASP A 507 6.75 2.49 -3.71
C ASP A 507 5.52 3.21 -3.12
N PHE A 508 4.64 2.49 -2.41
CA PHE A 508 3.40 3.03 -1.85
C PHE A 508 3.06 2.45 -0.46
N LYS A 509 2.65 3.31 0.47
CA LYS A 509 2.14 2.97 1.80
C LYS A 509 0.92 3.85 2.08
N GLY A 510 -0.25 3.26 2.32
CA GLY A 510 -1.48 4.03 2.53
C GLY A 510 -2.69 3.19 2.94
N MET A 511 -3.72 3.85 3.47
CA MET A 511 -5.03 3.25 3.75
C MET A 511 -5.89 3.34 2.48
N ILE A 512 -6.20 2.19 1.89
CA ILE A 512 -7.06 2.07 0.70
C ILE A 512 -8.15 0.99 0.83
N ASP A 513 -8.03 0.14 1.85
CA ASP A 513 -9.07 -0.81 2.27
C ASP A 513 -9.95 -0.20 3.35
N TYR A 514 -11.24 -0.50 3.34
CA TYR A 514 -12.19 0.04 4.32
C TYR A 514 -13.21 -0.99 4.81
N VAL A 515 -13.76 -0.71 6.00
CA VAL A 515 -14.99 -1.32 6.52
C VAL A 515 -15.92 -0.19 6.95
N PHE A 516 -16.91 0.10 6.11
CA PHE A 516 -18.02 0.99 6.39
C PHE A 516 -19.21 0.18 6.94
N PHE A 517 -20.02 0.77 7.81
CA PHE A 517 -21.21 0.14 8.39
C PHE A 517 -22.33 1.17 8.66
N SER A 518 -23.59 0.75 8.59
CA SER A 518 -24.74 1.62 8.90
C SER A 518 -24.76 2.01 10.39
N ARG A 519 -24.44 3.27 10.68
CA ARG A 519 -24.16 3.78 12.05
C ARG A 519 -25.38 3.87 12.97
N ASN A 520 -26.57 3.81 12.38
CA ASN A 520 -27.86 3.73 13.06
C ASN A 520 -28.21 2.30 13.54
N ALA A 521 -27.59 1.27 12.96
CA ALA A 521 -27.92 -0.14 13.18
C ALA A 521 -26.77 -0.98 13.74
N PHE A 522 -25.52 -0.56 13.53
CA PHE A 522 -24.33 -1.20 14.10
C PHE A 522 -23.61 -0.27 15.07
N ARG A 523 -23.02 -0.86 16.10
CA ARG A 523 -22.04 -0.22 16.98
C ARG A 523 -20.70 -0.96 16.86
N LEU A 524 -19.62 -0.21 16.62
CA LEU A 524 -18.26 -0.74 16.59
C LEU A 524 -17.75 -0.97 18.02
N LEU A 525 -17.55 -2.24 18.40
CA LEU A 525 -17.11 -2.61 19.75
C LEU A 525 -15.59 -2.63 19.87
N SER A 526 -14.93 -3.23 18.89
CA SER A 526 -13.48 -3.37 18.86
C SER A 526 -12.94 -3.46 17.44
N SER A 527 -11.66 -3.14 17.27
CA SER A 527 -10.93 -3.21 16.01
C SER A 527 -9.55 -3.85 16.21
N LEU A 528 -8.95 -4.40 15.15
CA LEU A 528 -7.63 -5.00 15.19
C LEU A 528 -6.57 -3.97 14.74
N ASP A 529 -5.65 -3.61 15.64
CA ASP A 529 -4.53 -2.69 15.39
C ASP A 529 -3.53 -3.24 14.36
N GLN A 530 -2.72 -2.36 13.76
CA GLN A 530 -1.63 -2.68 12.85
C GLN A 530 -0.49 -3.47 13.52
N ILE A 531 0.40 -4.02 12.69
CA ILE A 531 1.71 -4.48 13.16
C ILE A 531 2.54 -3.21 13.47
N PRO A 532 3.21 -3.09 14.63
CA PRO A 532 3.91 -1.87 15.00
C PRO A 532 5.07 -1.52 14.07
N ASP A 533 5.15 -0.27 13.63
CA ASP A 533 6.22 0.29 12.79
C ASP A 533 7.63 0.12 13.37
N SER A 534 7.75 -0.01 14.70
CA SER A 534 9.02 -0.35 15.35
C SER A 534 9.58 -1.70 14.91
N TRP A 535 8.73 -2.68 14.58
CA TRP A 535 9.16 -4.00 14.07
C TRP A 535 9.59 -3.91 12.60
N PHE A 536 8.80 -3.25 11.76
CA PHE A 536 9.20 -3.01 10.36
C PHE A 536 10.54 -2.24 10.29
N ALA A 537 10.76 -1.29 11.19
CA ALA A 537 12.01 -0.54 11.32
C ALA A 537 13.20 -1.37 11.86
N SER A 538 12.98 -2.25 12.85
CA SER A 538 14.06 -3.10 13.40
C SER A 538 14.52 -4.16 12.39
N GLU A 539 13.56 -4.79 11.71
CA GLU A 539 13.80 -5.86 10.74
C GLU A 539 14.09 -5.34 9.33
N ARG A 540 14.08 -4.01 9.14
CA ARG A 540 14.35 -3.32 7.86
C ARG A 540 13.42 -3.77 6.73
N VAL A 541 12.18 -4.11 7.07
CA VAL A 541 11.14 -4.51 6.12
C VAL A 541 10.63 -3.27 5.40
N VAL A 542 10.98 -3.14 4.12
CA VAL A 542 10.67 -1.97 3.29
C VAL A 542 9.37 -2.08 2.49
N GLY A 543 8.69 -3.22 2.53
CA GLY A 543 7.45 -3.50 1.80
C GLY A 543 6.96 -4.91 2.05
N CYS A 544 5.73 -5.20 1.63
CA CYS A 544 5.10 -6.51 1.65
C CYS A 544 4.67 -6.91 0.21
N PRO A 545 4.48 -8.22 -0.11
CA PRO A 545 4.61 -9.38 0.78
C PRO A 545 6.02 -9.56 1.35
N HIS A 546 6.07 -10.19 2.51
CA HIS A 546 7.27 -10.49 3.27
C HIS A 546 7.19 -11.95 3.76
N ILE A 547 8.29 -12.54 4.24
CA ILE A 547 8.32 -13.96 4.67
C ILE A 547 7.31 -14.30 5.79
N HIS A 548 6.76 -13.30 6.48
CA HIS A 548 5.73 -13.45 7.52
C HIS A 548 4.40 -12.77 7.17
N ILE A 549 4.30 -12.11 6.02
CA ILE A 549 3.14 -11.28 5.63
C ILE A 549 2.80 -11.62 4.17
N PRO A 550 1.75 -12.43 3.92
CA PRO A 550 1.55 -13.13 2.65
C PRO A 550 0.79 -12.31 1.57
N SER A 551 0.51 -11.04 1.85
CA SER A 551 -0.11 -10.06 0.94
C SER A 551 0.64 -8.73 1.14
N ASP A 552 0.58 -7.81 0.18
CA ASP A 552 0.96 -6.42 0.36
C ASP A 552 -0.08 -5.60 1.14
N HIS A 553 -1.30 -6.16 1.29
CA HIS A 553 -2.33 -5.64 2.18
C HIS A 553 -2.31 -6.29 3.57
N PHE A 554 -2.86 -5.57 4.56
CA PHE A 554 -3.12 -6.04 5.92
C PHE A 554 -4.62 -6.25 6.13
N SER A 555 -5.00 -7.37 6.74
CA SER A 555 -6.41 -7.67 7.01
C SER A 555 -7.04 -6.60 7.93
N LEU A 556 -8.17 -6.02 7.53
CA LEU A 556 -9.01 -5.24 8.42
C LEU A 556 -9.92 -6.20 9.17
N LEU A 557 -10.06 -6.02 10.49
CA LEU A 557 -10.90 -6.87 11.32
C LEU A 557 -11.57 -6.05 12.41
N VAL A 558 -12.90 -6.14 12.49
CA VAL A 558 -13.74 -5.41 13.44
C VAL A 558 -14.72 -6.34 14.15
N GLU A 559 -15.08 -5.99 15.39
CA GLU A 559 -16.24 -6.56 16.09
C GLU A 559 -17.39 -5.55 16.07
N LEU A 560 -18.53 -5.94 15.50
CA LEU A 560 -19.73 -5.12 15.39
C LEU A 560 -20.85 -5.71 16.26
N ASP A 561 -21.65 -4.84 16.84
CA ASP A 561 -22.88 -5.15 17.55
C ASP A 561 -24.10 -4.68 16.74
N LEU A 562 -24.85 -5.63 16.18
CA LEU A 562 -26.11 -5.38 15.48
C LEU A 562 -27.22 -5.09 16.50
N LEU A 563 -27.69 -3.84 16.52
CA LEU A 563 -28.58 -3.35 17.56
C LEU A 563 -29.97 -4.00 17.51
N ALA A 564 -30.48 -4.37 18.69
CA ALA A 564 -31.85 -4.89 18.86
C ALA A 564 -32.92 -3.89 18.38
N ASN A 565 -32.74 -2.61 18.69
CA ASN A 565 -33.57 -1.51 18.21
C ASN A 565 -32.64 -0.46 17.58
N PRO A 566 -32.50 -0.44 16.24
CA PRO A 566 -31.73 0.59 15.55
C PRO A 566 -32.38 1.97 15.67
N ASN A 567 -31.56 3.01 15.78
CA ASN A 567 -32.03 4.39 15.91
C ASN A 567 -32.24 5.02 14.52
N PHE A 568 -33.35 4.70 13.86
CA PHE A 568 -33.72 5.28 12.56
C PHE A 568 -34.37 6.68 12.65
N GLY A 569 -34.59 7.22 13.86
CA GLY A 569 -35.31 8.48 14.06
C GLY A 569 -36.83 8.36 13.88
N SER A 570 -37.57 9.37 14.34
CA SER A 570 -39.05 9.37 14.28
C SER A 570 -39.62 9.99 12.99
N GLY A 571 -38.77 10.38 12.04
CA GLY A 571 -39.17 10.97 10.77
C GLY A 571 -38.99 10.00 9.61
N GLY A 572 -40.08 9.47 9.07
CA GLY A 572 -40.06 8.71 7.83
C GLY A 572 -39.80 9.63 6.63
N GLY A 573 -38.54 9.76 6.23
CA GLY A 573 -38.13 10.51 5.05
C GLY A 573 -36.64 10.31 4.79
N GLY A 574 -36.28 9.93 3.55
CA GLY A 574 -34.93 9.53 3.15
C GLY A 574 -33.91 10.68 3.16
N ARG A 575 -33.50 11.11 4.35
CA ARG A 575 -32.38 12.03 4.54
C ARG A 575 -31.45 11.48 5.61
N GLY A 576 -30.51 10.65 5.17
CA GLY A 576 -29.28 10.36 5.90
C GLY A 576 -28.36 11.58 5.93
N LEU A 577 -28.84 12.70 6.48
CA LEU A 577 -27.98 13.83 6.79
C LEU A 577 -27.02 13.40 7.90
N ALA A 578 -25.72 13.47 7.63
CA ALA A 578 -24.70 13.34 8.65
C ALA A 578 -24.96 14.39 9.73
N ILE A 579 -25.36 13.95 10.92
CA ILE A 579 -25.33 14.79 12.11
C ILE A 579 -23.85 15.04 12.38
N SER A 580 -23.44 16.31 12.32
CA SER A 580 -22.09 16.75 12.68
C SER A 580 -21.77 16.29 14.09
N ASP A 581 -20.55 15.82 14.32
CA ASP A 581 -20.10 15.43 15.65
C ASP A 581 -20.29 16.59 16.65
N PRO A 582 -20.73 16.32 17.90
CA PRO A 582 -20.77 17.36 18.93
C PRO A 582 -19.35 17.91 19.14
N PRO A 583 -19.19 19.23 19.34
CA PRO A 583 -17.86 19.83 19.44
C PRO A 583 -17.05 19.21 20.57
N ASP A 584 -15.80 18.88 20.26
CA ASP A 584 -14.84 18.26 21.16
C ASP A 584 -14.59 19.16 22.38
N ASN A 585 -15.19 18.79 23.51
CA ASN A 585 -15.19 19.63 24.71
C ASN A 585 -13.93 19.34 25.56
N THR A 586 -12.77 19.50 24.93
CA THR A 586 -11.43 19.36 25.52
C THR A 586 -10.70 20.71 25.60
N SER A 587 -11.40 21.74 26.09
CA SER A 587 -10.75 22.97 26.57
C SER A 587 -10.58 22.93 28.09
N GLY A 588 -9.34 23.12 28.54
CA GLY A 588 -8.99 23.11 29.96
C GLY A 588 -9.59 24.29 30.70
N ASN A 589 -10.19 24.02 31.86
CA ASN A 589 -10.82 25.03 32.71
C ASN A 589 -9.74 25.87 33.44
N ILE A 590 -9.22 26.90 32.76
CA ILE A 590 -8.48 27.99 33.41
C ILE A 590 -9.51 29.03 33.85
N GLY A 591 -9.77 29.08 35.15
CA GLY A 591 -10.65 30.10 35.73
C GLY A 591 -9.92 31.43 35.85
N GLU A 592 -10.30 32.40 35.03
CA GLU A 592 -10.10 33.82 35.31
C GLU A 592 -11.46 34.56 35.30
N ASP A 593 -11.44 35.73 35.94
CA ASP A 593 -12.59 36.29 36.66
C ASP A 593 -13.27 37.45 35.89
N SER A 594 -14.53 37.72 36.21
CA SER A 594 -15.30 38.94 35.87
C SER A 594 -15.53 39.21 34.36
N THR A 595 -16.71 39.57 33.85
CA THR A 595 -17.69 40.57 34.30
C THR A 595 -19.05 40.34 33.63
N SER A 596 -20.14 40.48 34.38
CA SER A 596 -21.53 40.43 33.90
C SER A 596 -22.02 41.78 33.34
N GLY A 597 -22.93 41.78 32.35
CA GLY A 597 -23.59 43.02 31.93
C GLY A 597 -24.74 42.89 30.94
N ASN A 598 -25.94 42.51 31.41
CA ASN A 598 -27.20 43.01 30.82
C ASN A 598 -28.35 42.94 31.86
N PRO A 599 -29.11 44.02 32.13
CA PRO A 599 -30.03 44.07 33.27
C PRO A 599 -31.51 43.88 32.90
N THR A 600 -32.27 43.24 33.79
CA THR A 600 -33.73 43.39 33.86
C THR A 600 -34.25 43.45 35.31
N SER A 601 -35.21 44.35 35.51
CA SER A 601 -36.27 44.38 36.56
C SER A 601 -35.92 44.49 38.07
N SER A 602 -36.31 45.66 38.60
CA SER A 602 -37.23 45.88 39.75
C SER A 602 -36.75 45.77 41.21
N GLY A 603 -37.14 46.79 41.98
CA GLY A 603 -37.15 46.83 43.46
C GLY A 603 -35.81 47.16 44.12
N GLY A 604 -35.71 47.97 45.18
CA GLY A 604 -36.76 48.70 45.90
C GLY A 604 -36.49 48.81 47.40
N GLY A 605 -35.61 49.72 47.82
CA GLY A 605 -35.45 50.15 49.22
C GLY A 605 -34.39 49.41 50.06
N GLY A 606 -33.96 50.07 51.16
CA GLY A 606 -33.11 49.48 52.21
C GLY A 606 -31.72 50.13 52.34
N GLN A 607 -31.52 50.95 53.38
CA GLN A 607 -30.22 51.54 53.74
C GLN A 607 -29.46 50.69 54.78
N ASN A 608 -28.13 50.88 54.86
CA ASN A 608 -27.27 50.72 56.05
C ASN A 608 -27.13 49.30 56.65
N SER A 609 -25.96 48.77 57.05
CA SER A 609 -24.70 49.40 57.51
C SER A 609 -23.59 48.36 57.79
N SER A 610 -22.37 48.87 58.01
CA SER A 610 -21.32 48.36 58.92
C SER A 610 -20.61 47.00 58.67
N SER A 611 -19.32 47.13 58.32
CA SER A 611 -18.17 46.24 58.59
C SER A 611 -17.94 46.01 60.13
N PRO A 612 -16.94 45.23 60.65
CA PRO A 612 -15.57 45.08 60.15
C PRO A 612 -14.81 43.73 60.34
N ALA A 613 -13.56 43.77 59.86
CA ALA A 613 -12.45 42.81 59.86
C ALA A 613 -12.11 42.03 61.16
N THR A 614 -11.31 40.95 61.05
CA THR A 614 -9.87 40.93 61.46
C THR A 614 -9.12 39.59 61.33
N ASN A 615 -7.81 39.70 61.03
CA ASN A 615 -6.65 38.91 61.51
C ASN A 615 -6.41 37.40 61.18
N SER A 616 -5.34 37.19 60.40
CA SER A 616 -4.35 36.08 60.45
C SER A 616 -3.61 36.03 61.81
N PRO A 617 -2.87 34.94 62.21
CA PRO A 617 -1.60 34.54 61.56
C PRO A 617 -1.17 33.03 61.64
N LYS A 618 0.00 32.69 61.05
CA LYS A 618 0.80 31.44 61.20
C LYS A 618 1.78 31.56 62.44
N PRO A 619 2.86 30.74 62.70
CA PRO A 619 3.42 29.50 62.07
C PRO A 619 4.06 28.44 63.06
N LYS A 620 4.85 27.47 62.51
CA LYS A 620 5.82 26.48 63.12
C LYS A 620 5.18 25.21 63.73
N GLY A 621 5.70 23.97 63.69
CA GLY A 621 6.91 23.30 63.12
C GLY A 621 6.71 21.75 63.17
N SER A 622 7.66 20.81 63.00
CA SER A 622 9.11 20.87 62.73
C SER A 622 9.68 19.65 61.91
N ALA A 623 10.48 18.73 62.48
CA ALA A 623 11.31 17.71 61.79
C ALA A 623 11.21 16.25 62.34
N GLY A 624 11.56 15.23 61.54
CA GLY A 624 11.71 13.83 61.97
C GLY A 624 12.30 12.90 60.89
N ASN A 625 13.32 12.10 61.22
CA ASN A 625 14.21 11.41 60.27
C ASN A 625 14.21 9.87 60.45
N ARG A 626 14.30 9.06 59.38
CA ARG A 626 14.98 7.73 59.37
C ARG A 626 14.98 6.98 58.03
N GLN A 627 16.17 6.49 57.64
CA GLN A 627 16.40 5.38 56.70
C GLN A 627 16.98 4.18 57.45
N LYS A 628 16.80 2.94 56.95
CA LYS A 628 17.79 1.84 57.07
C LYS A 628 17.54 0.70 56.07
N GLN A 629 18.63 0.14 55.54
CA GLN A 629 18.69 -1.03 54.64
C GLN A 629 18.78 -2.35 55.43
N GLY A 630 18.57 -3.51 54.77
CA GLY A 630 18.93 -4.81 55.36
C GLY A 630 18.65 -6.09 54.54
N LYS A 631 19.50 -6.37 53.54
CA LYS A 631 19.92 -7.69 53.01
C LYS A 631 19.05 -8.96 53.27
N ARG A 632 18.80 -9.73 52.20
CA ARG A 632 19.66 -10.89 51.90
C ARG A 632 19.78 -11.14 50.40
#